data_AF-A0A8S4SIG7-F1
#
_entry.id   AF-A0A8S4SIG7-F1
#
_cell.length_a   1.000
_cell.length_b   1.000
_cell.length_c   1.000
_cell.angle_alpha   90.00
_cell.angle_beta   90.00
_cell.angle_gamma   90.00
#
_symmetry.space_group_name_H-M   'P 1'
#
loop_
_entity.id
_entity.type
_entity.pdbx_description
1 polymer ?
#
loop_
_entity_poly.entity_id
_entity_poly.type
_entity_poly.pdbx_seq_one_letter_code
_entity_poly.pdbx_strand_id
1 'polypeptide(L)' 'METNSAGSNFLPRITNVEWKLEVLTNTPGVGSDNLLYTVVLKTDGEDVRFTCGTLQLQDLVYKLKDLVRHCEKAKSELG' A
#
# COMPACT_ATOMS: atom_id res chain seq x y z
N MET A 1 5.97 3.50 36.95
CA MET A 1 6.86 4.19 35.99
C MET A 1 6.13 4.20 34.66
N GLU A 2 5.32 5.22 34.44
CA GLU A 2 4.63 5.43 33.17
C GLU A 2 5.60 6.16 32.25
N THR A 3 6.01 5.51 31.17
CA THR A 3 6.82 6.14 30.14
C THR A 3 5.90 7.06 29.33
N ASN A 4 5.97 8.36 29.62
CA ASN A 4 5.49 9.43 28.75
C ASN A 4 6.08 9.23 27.35
N SER A 5 5.29 8.67 26.43
CA SER A 5 5.60 8.76 25.00
C SER A 5 5.06 10.10 24.51
N ALA A 6 5.88 11.14 24.66
CA ALA A 6 5.78 12.32 23.80
C ALA A 6 6.20 11.91 22.38
N GLY A 7 5.39 11.09 21.71
CA GLY A 7 5.68 10.49 20.42
C GLY A 7 5.12 11.34 19.29
N SER A 8 5.82 12.42 18.94
CA SER A 8 5.95 12.98 17.59
C SER A 8 4.68 12.99 16.69
N ASN A 9 4.14 14.17 16.35
CA ASN A 9 2.99 14.39 15.43
C ASN A 9 3.22 13.96 13.96
N PHE A 10 4.05 12.94 13.70
CA PHE A 10 4.37 12.48 12.37
C PHE A 10 3.48 11.29 12.03
N LEU A 11 2.93 11.31 10.81
CA LEU A 11 2.23 10.16 10.27
C LEU A 11 3.22 9.00 10.12
N PRO A 12 2.80 7.74 10.37
CA PRO A 12 3.65 6.57 10.20
C PRO A 12 4.26 6.55 8.80
N ARG A 13 5.57 6.35 8.74
CA ARG A 13 6.31 6.30 7.48
C ARG A 13 6.37 4.86 6.99
N ILE A 14 6.05 4.67 5.73
CA ILE A 14 6.28 3.37 5.07
C ILE A 14 7.79 3.20 4.88
N THR A 15 8.33 2.13 5.47
CA THR A 15 9.75 1.78 5.44
C THR A 15 10.04 0.66 4.46
N ASN A 16 9.08 -0.23 4.22
CA ASN A 16 9.20 -1.33 3.26
C ASN A 16 7.81 -1.77 2.75
N VAL A 17 7.79 -2.48 1.62
CA VAL A 17 6.58 -3.08 1.04
C VAL A 17 6.86 -4.54 0.74
N GLU A 18 6.10 -5.44 1.37
CA GLU A 18 6.11 -6.86 1.07
C GLU A 18 4.82 -7.22 0.34
N TRP A 19 4.89 -8.20 -0.57
CA TRP A 19 3.72 -8.65 -1.29
C TRP A 19 3.78 -10.15 -1.60
N LYS A 20 2.60 -10.75 -1.74
CA LYS A 20 2.41 -12.16 -2.11
C LYS A 20 1.25 -12.26 -3.09
N LEU A 21 1.42 -13.07 -4.13
CA LEU A 21 0.35 -13.46 -5.04
C LEU A 21 -0.15 -14.85 -4.67
N GLU A 22 -1.46 -14.99 -4.52
CA GLU A 22 -2.15 -16.24 -4.21
C GLU A 22 -3.16 -16.55 -5.30
N VAL A 23 -3.14 -17.80 -5.78
CA VAL A 23 -4.09 -18.29 -6.78
C VAL A 23 -5.19 -19.04 -6.06
N LEU A 24 -6.43 -18.57 -6.17
CA LEU A 24 -7.59 -19.28 -5.64
C LEU A 24 -8.04 -20.33 -6.66
N THR A 25 -7.58 -21.58 -6.50
CA THR A 25 -7.78 -22.67 -7.47
C THR A 25 -9.11 -23.41 -7.35
N ASN A 26 -10.05 -22.96 -6.50
CA ASN A 26 -11.22 -23.74 -6.12
C ASN A 26 -12.41 -23.68 -7.10
N THR A 27 -12.28 -23.02 -8.26
CA THR A 27 -13.39 -22.88 -9.22
C THR A 27 -12.98 -23.38 -10.61
N PRO A 28 -13.39 -24.60 -11.01
CA PRO A 28 -13.18 -25.08 -12.38
C PRO A 28 -13.84 -24.13 -13.39
N GLY A 29 -13.07 -23.67 -14.39
CA GLY A 29 -13.60 -22.89 -15.52
C GLY A 29 -13.56 -21.37 -15.38
N VAL A 30 -13.08 -20.82 -14.26
CA VAL A 30 -12.89 -19.36 -14.11
C VAL A 30 -11.42 -19.04 -14.40
N GLY A 31 -11.18 -18.18 -15.39
CA GLY A 31 -9.86 -17.74 -15.82
C GLY A 31 -9.09 -16.97 -14.74
N SER A 32 -8.06 -16.23 -15.15
CA SER A 32 -7.12 -15.45 -14.32
C SER A 32 -7.72 -14.45 -13.30
N ASP A 33 -9.03 -14.39 -13.15
CA ASP A 33 -9.78 -13.52 -12.24
C ASP A 33 -9.74 -13.99 -10.77
N ASN A 34 -9.11 -15.14 -10.50
CA ASN A 34 -8.95 -15.72 -9.16
C ASN A 34 -7.62 -15.35 -8.48
N LEU A 35 -6.94 -14.30 -8.93
CA LEU A 35 -5.70 -13.81 -8.32
C LEU A 35 -6.00 -12.91 -7.13
N LEU A 36 -5.46 -13.28 -5.96
CA LEU A 36 -5.52 -12.48 -4.75
C LEU A 36 -4.11 -11.98 -4.39
N TYR A 37 -3.97 -10.67 -4.26
CA TYR A 37 -2.71 -10.03 -3.89
C TYR A 37 -2.78 -9.64 -2.42
N THR A 38 -1.88 -10.18 -1.61
CA THR A 38 -1.67 -9.74 -0.23
C THR A 38 -0.53 -8.75 -0.21
N VAL A 39 -0.78 -7.52 0.25
CA VAL A 39 0.22 -6.44 0.38
C VAL A 39 0.38 -6.11 1.86
N VAL A 40 1.63 -5.97 2.29
CA VAL A 40 2.00 -5.54 3.64
C VAL A 40 2.89 -4.31 3.52
N LEU A 41 2.40 -3.19 4.04
CA LEU A 41 3.17 -1.97 4.19
C LEU A 41 3.84 -2.03 5.57
N LYS A 42 5.16 -2.20 5.57
CA LYS A 42 5.96 -2.08 6.79
C LYS A 42 6.08 -0.61 7.14
N THR A 43 5.75 -0.27 8.37
CA THR A 43 5.86 1.11 8.85
C THR A 43 6.82 1.19 10.04
N ASP A 44 7.16 2.41 10.44
CA ASP A 44 7.83 2.67 11.72
C ASP A 44 6.87 2.62 12.93
N GLY A 45 5.59 2.28 12.71
CA GLY A 45 4.58 1.99 13.70
C GLY A 45 3.96 0.61 13.49
N GLU A 46 2.64 0.57 13.27
CA GLU A 46 1.93 -0.68 12.98
C GLU A 46 1.94 -1.01 11.48
N ASP A 47 2.24 -2.26 11.14
CA ASP A 47 2.19 -2.74 9.77
C ASP A 47 0.75 -2.72 9.24
N VAL A 48 0.56 -2.22 8.02
CA VAL A 48 -0.75 -2.25 7.36
C VAL A 48 -0.79 -3.42 6.38
N ARG A 49 -1.73 -4.34 6.58
CA ARG A 49 -1.95 -5.49 5.69
C ARG A 49 -3.32 -5.41 5.04
N PHE A 50 -3.36 -5.64 3.72
CA PHE A 50 -4.61 -5.78 2.98
C PHE A 50 -4.48 -6.79 1.84
N THR A 51 -5.63 -7.31 1.41
CA THR A 51 -5.74 -8.19 0.24
C THR A 51 -6.59 -7.53 -0.82
N CYS A 52 -6.20 -7.65 -2.09
CA CYS A 52 -6.96 -7.06 -3.19
C CYS A 52 -6.89 -7.92 -4.45
N GLY A 53 -7.87 -7.77 -5.33
CA GLY A 53 -7.85 -8.35 -6.68
C GLY A 53 -7.04 -7.51 -7.66
N THR A 54 -6.82 -8.03 -8.88
CA THR A 54 -6.02 -7.36 -9.92
C THR A 54 -6.46 -5.92 -10.22
N LEU A 55 -7.77 -5.67 -10.37
CA LEU A 55 -8.29 -4.33 -10.68
C LEU A 55 -8.05 -3.34 -9.54
N GLN A 56 -8.27 -3.76 -8.30
CA GLN A 56 -8.04 -2.93 -7.12
C GLN A 56 -6.55 -2.60 -6.95
N LEU A 57 -5.66 -3.56 -7.23
CA LEU A 57 -4.21 -3.32 -7.22
C LEU A 57 -3.81 -2.32 -8.31
N GLN A 58 -4.35 -2.46 -9.53
CA GLN A 58 -4.11 -1.54 -10.63
C GLN A 58 -4.55 -0.12 -10.27
N ASP A 59 -5.75 0.05 -9.72
CA ASP A 59 -6.27 1.35 -9.27
C ASP A 59 -5.39 1.99 -8.20
N LEU A 60 -4.90 1.20 -7.24
CA LEU A 60 -3.98 1.67 -6.21
C LEU A 60 -2.68 2.20 -6.84
N VAL A 61 -2.09 1.45 -7.76
CA VAL A 61 -0.85 1.86 -8.46
C VAL A 61 -1.07 3.14 -9.27
N TYR A 62 -2.23 3.31 -9.92
CA TYR A 62 -2.56 4.54 -10.62
C TYR A 62 -2.65 5.74 -9.69
N LYS A 63 -3.34 5.60 -8.55
CA LYS A 63 -3.46 6.67 -7.54
C LYS A 63 -2.10 7.06 -6.98
N LEU A 64 -1.21 6.09 -6.72
CA LEU A 64 0.15 6.37 -6.25
C LEU A 64 0.97 7.14 -7.29
N LYS A 65 0.89 6.77 -8.58
CA LYS A 65 1.56 7.50 -9.66
C LYS A 65 1.05 8.94 -9.79
N ASP A 66 -0.26 9.12 -9.66
CA ASP A 66 -0.88 10.45 -9.72
C ASP A 66 -0.44 11.33 -8.55
N LEU A 67 -0.38 10.76 -7.34
CA LEU A 67 0.13 11.45 -6.16
C LEU A 67 1.58 11.91 -6.32
N VAL A 68 2.46 11.06 -6.88
CA VAL A 68 3.84 11.44 -7.18
C VAL A 68 3.89 12.63 -8.16
N ARG A 69 3.06 12.63 -9.20
CA ARG A 69 2.98 13.76 -10.15
C ARG A 69 2.55 15.05 -9.46
N HIS A 70 1.57 14.98 -8.55
CA HIS A 70 1.15 16.14 -7.78
C HIS A 70 2.24 16.66 -6.83
N CYS A 71 2.99 15.77 -6.16
CA CYS A 71 4.11 16.17 -5.32
C CYS A 71 5.22 16.86 -6.12
N GLU A 72 5.60 16.33 -7.29
CA GLU A 72 6.61 16.95 -8.16
C GLU A 72 6.15 18.31 -8.70
N LYS A 73 4.88 18.43 -9.09
CA LYS A 73 4.30 19.71 -9.51
C LYS A 73 4.36 20.74 -8.38
N ALA A 74 3.88 20.39 -7.18
CA ALA A 74 3.89 21.28 -6.02
C ALA A 74 5.32 21.71 -5.66
N LYS A 75 6.30 20.79 -5.74
CA LYS A 75 7.71 21.09 -5.53
C LYS A 75 8.25 22.09 -6.56
N SER A 76 7.84 21.98 -7.83
CA SER A 76 8.25 22.90 -8.89
C SER A 76 7.65 24.31 -8.74
N GLU A 77 6.49 24.43 -8.10
CA GLU A 77 5.82 25.72 -7.85
C GLU A 77 6.35 26.42 -6.59
N LEU A 78 7.03 25.69 -5.71
CA LEU A 78 7.62 26.17 -4.46
C LEU A 78 9.10 26.58 -4.57
N GLY A 79 9.74 26.33 -5.72
CA GLY A 79 11.13 26.71 -6.03
C GLY A 79 11.20 27.89 -6.98
#